data_AF-A0A6A6R671-F1
#
_entry.id   AF-A0A6A6R671-F1
#
_cell.length_a   1.000
_cell.length_b   1.000
_cell.length_c   1.000
_cell.angle_alpha   90.00
_cell.angle_beta   90.00
_cell.angle_gamma   90.00
#
_symmetry.space_group_name_H-M   'P 1'
#
loop_
_entity.id
_entity.type
_entity.pdbx_description
1 polymer ?
#
loop_
_entity_poly.entity_id
_entity_poly.type
_entity_poly.pdbx_seq_one_letter_code
_entity_poly.pdbx_strand_id
1 'polypeptide(L)'
;GPPYAPQTASSGGVPQVIPDVPITSSFLLLYVMFFAIHLRIDIRNRHRGHKFIFSRAMLAFCVIRMATMSLRIVWACNRKNVSIGIAAQIFVYVGTVILFIMNWFFAQRITRAQHPRFGWSTPYRILQRGALVLLICCLLMLVTVALQSFFTLDKNIHRIDRNIQLAGLTYFALFSFAPNLILVVNALLPRYGKERIGEGNMTKNILILALAVTTLALGACFRAGTSWLNPTPLRAATPWYLSTTCFYVFSFTTEILVVILYAWTRFDLRFWVPDGAKKPGDYGGQHPRDSFTDHLDPSDMTLHMYQSDIFSDTRTLADSLRYGPSTLQMDEKTGAWKVKRSSRGSSTAASMSSRWSGFSGPGALSDSDIPAVPELP
;
A
#
# COMPACT_ATOMS: atom_id res chain seq x y z
N GLY A 1 -4.06 -31.71 -35.09
CA GLY A 1 -4.43 -30.28 -35.10
C GLY A 1 -3.86 -29.61 -33.86
N PRO A 2 -3.92 -28.27 -33.76
CA PRO A 2 -3.57 -27.55 -32.53
C PRO A 2 -4.43 -28.03 -31.34
N PRO A 3 -4.00 -27.83 -30.09
CA PRO A 3 -2.77 -27.16 -29.66
C PRO A 3 -1.50 -27.99 -29.93
N TYR A 4 -0.44 -27.32 -30.40
CA TYR A 4 0.86 -27.91 -30.70
C TYR A 4 1.73 -27.99 -29.44
N ALA A 5 2.65 -28.94 -29.37
CA ALA A 5 3.60 -29.02 -28.26
C ALA A 5 4.55 -27.81 -28.25
N PRO A 6 4.97 -27.30 -27.08
CA PRO A 6 5.96 -26.23 -27.01
C PRO A 6 7.26 -26.66 -27.69
N GLN A 7 8.02 -25.72 -28.25
CA GLN A 7 9.31 -26.00 -28.90
C GLN A 7 10.50 -25.65 -27.99
N THR A 8 10.26 -24.83 -26.98
CA THR A 8 11.26 -24.30 -26.05
C THR A 8 10.97 -24.75 -24.63
N ALA A 9 12.03 -24.88 -23.83
CA ALA A 9 11.89 -25.18 -22.40
C ALA A 9 11.29 -23.97 -21.66
N SER A 10 10.30 -24.25 -20.81
CA SER A 10 9.70 -23.28 -19.89
C SER A 10 10.26 -23.47 -18.47
N SER A 11 10.15 -22.44 -17.64
CA SER A 11 10.53 -22.53 -16.22
C SER A 11 9.71 -23.63 -15.52
N GLY A 12 10.41 -24.55 -14.85
CA GLY A 12 9.81 -25.70 -14.18
C GLY A 12 9.39 -26.85 -15.10
N GLY A 13 9.67 -26.73 -16.41
CA GLY A 13 9.46 -27.79 -17.40
C GLY A 13 8.04 -28.36 -17.44
N VAL A 14 7.95 -29.60 -17.96
CA VAL A 14 6.73 -30.42 -17.88
C VAL A 14 6.75 -31.14 -16.52
N PRO A 15 5.74 -30.95 -15.65
CA PRO A 15 5.75 -31.50 -14.31
C PRO A 15 5.71 -33.03 -14.31
N GLN A 16 6.40 -33.62 -13.34
CA GLN A 16 6.49 -35.07 -13.14
C GLN A 16 5.78 -35.50 -11.86
N VAL A 17 5.33 -36.76 -11.78
CA VAL A 17 4.66 -37.26 -10.56
C VAL A 17 5.57 -37.12 -9.34
N ILE A 18 6.83 -37.50 -9.48
CA ILE A 18 7.89 -37.21 -8.51
C ILE A 18 8.95 -36.40 -9.27
N PRO A 19 9.35 -35.21 -8.79
CA PRO A 19 9.08 -34.62 -7.48
C PRO A 19 7.92 -33.59 -7.42
N ASP A 20 7.24 -33.25 -8.52
CA ASP A 20 6.32 -32.10 -8.52
C ASP A 20 5.05 -32.31 -7.68
N VAL A 21 4.45 -33.51 -7.66
CA VAL A 21 3.17 -33.73 -6.94
C VAL A 21 3.32 -33.53 -5.43
N PRO A 22 4.34 -34.08 -4.74
CA PRO A 22 4.57 -33.80 -3.33
C PRO A 22 4.78 -32.31 -3.03
N ILE A 23 5.57 -31.61 -3.85
CA ILE A 23 5.88 -30.18 -3.67
C ILE A 23 4.62 -29.33 -3.85
N THR A 24 3.89 -29.54 -4.95
CA THR A 24 2.62 -28.83 -5.24
C THR A 24 1.54 -29.12 -4.21
N SER A 25 1.44 -30.37 -3.72
CA SER A 25 0.50 -30.73 -2.65
C SER A 25 0.82 -30.00 -1.35
N SER A 26 2.10 -29.82 -1.02
CA SER A 26 2.53 -29.03 0.14
C SER A 26 2.14 -27.55 0.01
N PHE A 27 2.37 -26.95 -1.17
CA PHE A 27 1.90 -25.58 -1.43
C PHE A 27 0.37 -25.47 -1.41
N LEU A 28 -0.35 -26.44 -1.97
CA LEU A 28 -1.81 -26.48 -1.92
C LEU A 28 -2.31 -26.46 -0.48
N LEU A 29 -1.74 -27.31 0.39
CA LEU A 29 -2.06 -27.34 1.81
C LEU A 29 -1.80 -25.97 2.47
N LEU A 30 -0.66 -25.35 2.20
CA LEU A 30 -0.34 -24.00 2.71
C LEU A 30 -1.38 -22.97 2.27
N TYR A 31 -1.75 -22.95 0.99
CA TYR A 31 -2.76 -22.01 0.48
C TYR A 31 -4.15 -22.25 1.08
N VAL A 32 -4.55 -23.51 1.33
CA VAL A 32 -5.80 -23.85 2.03
C VAL A 32 -5.76 -23.32 3.47
N MET A 33 -4.66 -23.54 4.19
CA MET A 33 -4.51 -23.04 5.56
C MET A 33 -4.58 -21.52 5.62
N PHE A 34 -3.82 -20.82 4.76
CA PHE A 34 -3.83 -19.36 4.74
C PHE A 34 -5.14 -18.76 4.20
N PHE A 35 -5.84 -19.45 3.29
CA PHE A 35 -7.21 -19.09 2.94
C PHE A 35 -8.12 -19.11 4.16
N ALA A 36 -8.09 -20.18 4.96
CA ALA A 36 -8.89 -20.27 6.18
C ALA A 36 -8.53 -19.19 7.20
N ILE A 37 -7.23 -18.87 7.36
CA ILE A 37 -6.76 -17.81 8.25
C ILE A 37 -7.29 -16.44 7.78
N HIS A 38 -7.07 -16.08 6.51
CA HIS A 38 -7.57 -14.82 5.96
C HIS A 38 -9.10 -14.74 5.99
N LEU A 39 -9.80 -15.86 5.80
CA LEU A 39 -11.26 -15.90 5.84
C LEU A 39 -11.77 -15.63 7.25
N ARG A 40 -11.16 -16.24 8.26
CA ARG A 40 -11.45 -15.96 9.67
C ARG A 40 -11.19 -14.50 10.02
N ILE A 41 -10.09 -13.93 9.55
CA ILE A 41 -9.77 -12.50 9.73
C ILE A 41 -10.86 -11.62 9.10
N ASP A 42 -11.22 -11.90 7.85
CA ASP A 42 -12.22 -11.14 7.09
C ASP A 42 -13.60 -11.17 7.75
N ILE A 43 -14.06 -12.36 8.16
CA ILE A 43 -15.35 -12.54 8.85
C ILE A 43 -15.34 -11.76 10.17
N ARG A 44 -14.28 -11.93 10.99
CA ARG A 44 -14.17 -11.23 12.28
C ARG A 44 -14.17 -9.71 12.12
N ASN A 45 -13.52 -9.19 11.08
CA ASN A 45 -13.50 -7.77 10.80
C ASN A 45 -14.87 -7.26 10.34
N ARG A 46 -15.56 -8.03 9.48
CA ARG A 46 -16.92 -7.69 9.03
C ARG A 46 -17.93 -7.67 10.19
N HIS A 47 -17.83 -8.60 11.14
CA HIS A 47 -18.66 -8.56 12.35
C HIS A 47 -18.45 -7.31 13.21
N ARG A 48 -17.27 -6.68 13.10
CA ARG A 48 -16.95 -5.41 13.78
C ARG A 48 -17.21 -4.18 12.90
N GLY A 49 -17.87 -4.34 11.74
CA GLY A 49 -18.12 -3.24 10.79
C GLY A 49 -16.91 -2.80 9.97
N HIS A 50 -15.74 -3.44 10.12
CA HIS A 50 -14.53 -3.10 9.37
C HIS A 50 -14.52 -3.79 8.01
N LYS A 51 -14.88 -3.04 6.97
CA LYS A 51 -14.78 -3.47 5.57
C LYS A 51 -13.39 -3.14 5.02
N PHE A 52 -12.70 -4.13 4.47
CA PHE A 52 -11.39 -3.94 3.86
C PHE A 52 -11.27 -4.75 2.57
N ILE A 53 -11.33 -4.06 1.41
CA ILE A 53 -11.40 -4.72 0.10
C ILE A 53 -10.19 -5.61 -0.20
N PHE A 54 -9.01 -5.27 0.31
CA PHE A 54 -7.80 -6.05 0.08
C PHE A 54 -7.77 -7.37 0.87
N SER A 55 -8.55 -7.50 1.94
CA SER A 55 -8.77 -8.79 2.61
C SER A 55 -9.44 -9.78 1.65
N ARG A 56 -10.46 -9.32 0.90
CA ARG A 56 -11.11 -10.12 -0.14
C ARG A 56 -10.19 -10.42 -1.32
N ALA A 57 -9.31 -9.49 -1.69
CA ALA A 57 -8.31 -9.72 -2.72
C ALA A 57 -7.32 -10.84 -2.32
N MET A 58 -6.91 -10.91 -1.04
CA MET A 58 -6.09 -12.02 -0.54
C MET A 58 -6.81 -13.37 -0.57
N LEU A 59 -8.11 -13.39 -0.26
CA LEU A 59 -8.92 -14.59 -0.41
C LEU A 59 -8.98 -15.05 -1.87
N ALA A 60 -9.25 -14.13 -2.80
CA ALA A 60 -9.25 -14.42 -4.23
C ALA A 60 -7.87 -14.93 -4.70
N PHE A 61 -6.79 -14.33 -4.22
CA PHE A 61 -5.43 -14.80 -4.49
C PHE A 61 -5.22 -16.26 -4.03
N CYS A 62 -5.61 -16.60 -2.81
CA CYS A 62 -5.46 -17.97 -2.31
C CYS A 62 -6.29 -18.97 -3.12
N VAL A 63 -7.52 -18.63 -3.52
CA VAL A 63 -8.37 -19.47 -4.38
C VAL A 63 -7.71 -19.70 -5.74
N ILE A 64 -7.19 -18.64 -6.37
CA ILE A 64 -6.47 -18.75 -7.63
C ILE A 64 -5.26 -19.67 -7.47
N ARG A 65 -4.51 -19.57 -6.37
CA ARG A 65 -3.35 -20.45 -6.11
C ARG A 65 -3.73 -21.89 -5.84
N MET A 66 -4.83 -22.14 -5.15
CA MET A 66 -5.38 -23.49 -5.00
C MET A 66 -5.72 -24.10 -6.36
N ALA A 67 -6.35 -23.32 -7.25
CA ALA A 67 -6.62 -23.75 -8.62
C ALA A 67 -5.32 -24.00 -9.41
N THR A 68 -4.32 -23.12 -9.29
CA THR A 68 -3.00 -23.29 -9.91
C THR A 68 -2.32 -24.59 -9.47
N MET A 69 -2.30 -24.87 -8.15
CA MET A 69 -1.68 -26.09 -7.62
C MET A 69 -2.43 -27.34 -8.06
N SER A 70 -3.76 -27.32 -8.00
CA SER A 70 -4.62 -28.42 -8.43
C SER A 70 -4.40 -28.75 -9.91
N LEU A 71 -4.38 -27.73 -10.76
CA LEU A 71 -4.18 -27.88 -12.20
C LEU A 71 -2.77 -28.39 -12.53
N ARG A 72 -1.76 -27.99 -11.75
CA ARG A 72 -0.39 -28.47 -11.88
C ARG A 72 -0.24 -29.95 -11.47
N ILE A 73 -0.95 -30.39 -10.42
CA ILE A 73 -1.03 -31.81 -10.03
C ILE A 73 -1.69 -32.62 -11.15
N VAL A 74 -2.83 -32.15 -11.67
CA VAL A 74 -3.54 -32.82 -12.77
C VAL A 74 -2.65 -32.91 -14.02
N TRP A 75 -1.89 -31.86 -14.34
CA TRP A 75 -0.95 -31.89 -15.46
C TRP A 75 0.19 -32.90 -15.25
N ALA A 76 0.72 -33.02 -14.03
CA ALA A 76 1.76 -34.00 -13.69
C ALA A 76 1.30 -35.45 -13.89
N CYS A 77 0.03 -35.73 -13.58
CA CYS A 77 -0.61 -37.03 -13.80
C CYS A 77 -1.00 -37.26 -15.27
N ASN A 78 -1.32 -36.19 -16.03
CA ASN A 78 -1.78 -36.25 -17.41
C ASN A 78 -0.85 -35.51 -18.38
N ARG A 79 0.44 -35.88 -18.42
CA ARG A 79 1.50 -35.13 -19.12
C ARG A 79 1.26 -34.90 -20.62
N LYS A 80 0.52 -35.81 -21.27
CA LYS A 80 0.21 -35.73 -22.71
C LYS A 80 -0.89 -34.70 -23.03
N ASN A 81 -1.63 -34.23 -22.03
CA ASN A 81 -2.72 -33.29 -22.24
C ASN A 81 -2.19 -31.85 -22.25
N VAL A 82 -1.93 -31.33 -23.46
CA VAL A 82 -1.37 -29.98 -23.67
C VAL A 82 -2.31 -28.89 -23.14
N SER A 83 -3.63 -29.05 -23.28
CA SER A 83 -4.61 -28.06 -22.83
C SER A 83 -4.54 -27.80 -21.32
N ILE A 84 -4.31 -28.85 -20.53
CA ILE A 84 -4.14 -28.73 -19.06
C ILE A 84 -2.84 -27.99 -18.74
N GLY A 85 -1.75 -28.27 -19.48
CA GLY A 85 -0.48 -27.57 -19.31
C GLY A 85 -0.56 -26.08 -19.64
N ILE A 86 -1.25 -25.73 -20.73
CA ILE A 86 -1.52 -24.34 -21.11
C ILE A 86 -2.26 -23.63 -19.98
N ALA A 87 -3.35 -24.22 -19.51
CA ALA A 87 -4.14 -23.64 -18.44
C ALA A 87 -3.31 -23.50 -17.14
N ALA A 88 -2.52 -24.52 -16.77
CA ALA A 88 -1.62 -24.46 -15.61
C ALA A 88 -0.68 -23.26 -15.69
N GLN A 89 -0.06 -23.04 -16.85
CA GLN A 89 0.90 -21.97 -17.07
C GLN A 89 0.26 -20.57 -17.00
N ILE A 90 -0.96 -20.41 -17.52
CA ILE A 90 -1.70 -19.14 -17.45
C ILE A 90 -1.99 -18.77 -15.99
N PHE A 91 -2.49 -19.72 -15.20
CA PHE A 91 -2.81 -19.51 -13.79
C PHE A 91 -1.58 -19.15 -12.92
N VAL A 92 -0.39 -19.64 -13.27
CA VAL A 92 0.87 -19.26 -12.61
C VAL A 92 1.15 -17.76 -12.74
N TYR A 93 0.97 -17.19 -13.94
CA TYR A 93 1.26 -15.78 -14.19
C TYR A 93 0.16 -14.86 -13.66
N VAL A 94 -1.10 -15.19 -13.94
CA VAL A 94 -2.28 -14.38 -13.56
C VAL A 94 -2.32 -14.17 -12.05
N GLY A 95 -2.04 -15.20 -11.26
CA GLY A 95 -2.12 -15.11 -9.81
C GLY A 95 -1.22 -14.01 -9.21
N THR A 96 -0.02 -13.77 -9.77
CA THR A 96 0.94 -12.82 -9.15
C THR A 96 0.48 -11.37 -9.22
N VAL A 97 -0.32 -11.04 -10.22
CA VAL A 97 -0.74 -9.67 -10.49
C VAL A 97 -1.58 -9.11 -9.35
N ILE A 98 -2.36 -9.95 -8.65
CA ILE A 98 -3.17 -9.51 -7.50
C ILE A 98 -2.30 -8.90 -6.40
N LEU A 99 -1.19 -9.56 -6.04
CA LEU A 99 -0.29 -9.05 -5.01
C LEU A 99 0.43 -7.77 -5.46
N PHE A 100 0.74 -7.64 -6.75
CA PHE A 100 1.28 -6.39 -7.30
C PHE A 100 0.29 -5.23 -7.15
N ILE A 101 -0.98 -5.47 -7.50
CA ILE A 101 -2.05 -4.48 -7.36
C ILE A 101 -2.21 -4.05 -5.90
N MET A 102 -2.20 -5.01 -4.97
CA MET A 102 -2.27 -4.73 -3.53
C MET A 102 -1.11 -3.84 -3.06
N ASN A 103 0.13 -4.23 -3.35
CA ASN A 103 1.32 -3.46 -3.00
C ASN A 103 1.29 -2.04 -3.59
N TRP A 104 0.82 -1.91 -4.82
CA TRP A 104 0.67 -0.61 -5.49
C TRP A 104 -0.29 0.31 -4.74
N PHE A 105 -1.47 -0.20 -4.35
CA PHE A 105 -2.41 0.57 -3.55
C PHE A 105 -1.90 0.87 -2.13
N PHE A 106 -1.14 -0.02 -1.51
CA PHE A 106 -0.53 0.25 -0.20
C PHE A 106 0.54 1.34 -0.29
N ALA A 107 1.37 1.34 -1.34
CA ALA A 107 2.29 2.43 -1.60
C ALA A 107 1.54 3.75 -1.80
N GLN A 108 0.44 3.71 -2.56
CA GLN A 108 -0.42 4.88 -2.76
C GLN A 108 -0.97 5.44 -1.45
N ARG A 109 -1.43 4.55 -0.55
CA ARG A 109 -1.93 4.94 0.77
C ARG A 109 -0.81 5.60 1.58
N ILE A 110 0.37 4.99 1.66
CA ILE A 110 1.53 5.55 2.37
C ILE A 110 1.90 6.93 1.82
N THR A 111 2.02 7.09 0.51
CA THR A 111 2.35 8.40 -0.10
C THR A 111 1.33 9.47 0.26
N ARG A 112 0.02 9.14 0.22
CA ARG A 112 -1.05 10.09 0.57
C ARG A 112 -0.99 10.53 2.03
N ALA A 113 -0.53 9.68 2.93
CA ALA A 113 -0.45 10.02 4.33
C ALA A 113 0.84 10.74 4.73
N GLN A 114 1.96 10.43 4.06
CA GLN A 114 3.24 11.10 4.30
C GLN A 114 3.32 12.47 3.61
N HIS A 115 2.73 12.58 2.42
CA HIS A 115 2.80 13.76 1.57
C HIS A 115 1.42 14.09 0.98
N PRO A 116 0.45 14.59 1.78
CA PRO A 116 -0.93 14.77 1.32
C PRO A 116 -1.05 15.69 0.09
N ARG A 117 -0.29 16.79 0.03
CA ARG A 117 -0.32 17.71 -1.13
C ARG A 117 0.05 17.01 -2.44
N PHE A 118 1.07 16.16 -2.41
CA PHE A 118 1.53 15.42 -3.59
C PHE A 118 0.64 14.20 -3.88
N GLY A 119 0.33 13.39 -2.86
CA GLY A 119 -0.43 12.14 -3.02
C GLY A 119 -1.90 12.32 -3.42
N TRP A 120 -2.46 13.50 -3.21
CA TRP A 120 -3.81 13.86 -3.66
C TRP A 120 -3.85 14.62 -4.98
N SER A 121 -2.68 15.00 -5.52
CA SER A 121 -2.58 15.72 -6.79
C SER A 121 -3.15 14.93 -7.97
N THR A 122 -3.70 15.65 -8.95
CA THR A 122 -4.20 15.10 -10.21
C THR A 122 -3.14 14.30 -10.99
N PRO A 123 -1.90 14.79 -11.21
CA PRO A 123 -0.89 14.03 -11.94
C PRO A 123 -0.54 12.71 -11.26
N TYR A 124 -0.41 12.69 -9.93
CA TYR A 124 -0.16 11.45 -9.19
C TYR A 124 -1.32 10.45 -9.34
N ARG A 125 -2.57 10.93 -9.33
CA ARG A 125 -3.74 10.08 -9.55
C ARG A 125 -3.77 9.47 -10.96
N ILE A 126 -3.41 10.25 -11.98
CA ILE A 126 -3.32 9.78 -13.37
C ILE A 126 -2.23 8.71 -13.48
N LEU A 127 -1.04 8.98 -12.94
CA LEU A 127 0.07 8.02 -12.93
C LEU A 127 -0.32 6.70 -12.27
N GLN A 128 -0.94 6.75 -11.09
CA GLN A 128 -1.36 5.58 -10.34
C GLN A 128 -2.40 4.73 -11.08
N ARG A 129 -3.37 5.36 -11.74
CA ARG A 129 -4.39 4.67 -12.55
C ARG A 129 -3.83 4.16 -13.87
N GLY A 130 -3.00 4.96 -14.54
CA GLY A 130 -2.35 4.61 -15.81
C GLY A 130 -1.47 3.38 -15.66
N ALA A 131 -0.66 3.32 -14.59
CA ALA A 131 0.14 2.14 -14.28
C ALA A 131 -0.71 0.89 -14.04
N LEU A 132 -1.86 1.02 -13.36
CA LEU A 132 -2.78 -0.10 -13.15
C LEU A 132 -3.43 -0.58 -14.45
N VAL A 133 -3.88 0.34 -15.30
CA VAL A 133 -4.44 0.01 -16.62
C VAL A 133 -3.40 -0.71 -17.48
N LEU A 134 -2.18 -0.17 -17.52
CA LEU A 134 -1.07 -0.79 -18.27
C LEU A 134 -0.74 -2.19 -17.74
N LEU A 135 -0.75 -2.41 -16.41
CA LEU A 135 -0.57 -3.73 -15.82
C LEU A 135 -1.62 -4.74 -16.29
N ILE A 136 -2.90 -4.35 -16.31
CA ILE A 136 -3.98 -5.22 -16.79
C ILE A 136 -3.85 -5.47 -18.30
N CYS A 137 -3.55 -4.45 -19.10
CA CYS A 137 -3.30 -4.61 -20.54
C CYS A 137 -2.12 -5.55 -20.81
N CYS A 138 -1.00 -5.41 -20.10
CA CYS A 138 0.14 -6.30 -20.20
C CYS A 138 -0.24 -7.74 -19.79
N LEU A 139 -1.06 -7.93 -18.75
CA LEU A 139 -1.55 -9.25 -18.37
C LEU A 139 -2.36 -9.90 -19.50
N LEU A 140 -3.32 -9.19 -20.08
CA LEU A 140 -4.15 -9.71 -21.16
C LEU A 140 -3.31 -10.03 -22.41
N MET A 141 -2.36 -9.16 -22.75
CA MET A 141 -1.39 -9.40 -23.83
C MET A 141 -0.53 -10.65 -23.58
N LEU A 142 -0.04 -10.85 -22.35
CA LEU A 142 0.74 -12.04 -22.01
C LEU A 142 -0.09 -13.32 -22.10
N VAL A 143 -1.35 -13.29 -21.65
CA VAL A 143 -2.25 -14.45 -21.73
C VAL A 143 -2.58 -14.79 -23.19
N THR A 144 -2.91 -13.79 -24.00
CA THR A 144 -3.25 -14.00 -25.42
C THR A 144 -2.08 -14.55 -26.21
N VAL A 145 -0.88 -13.98 -26.02
CA VAL A 145 0.34 -14.45 -26.67
C VAL A 145 0.78 -15.83 -26.17
N ALA A 146 0.64 -16.11 -24.86
CA ALA A 146 0.88 -17.44 -24.32
C ALA A 146 -0.03 -18.47 -24.99
N LEU A 147 -1.32 -18.18 -25.15
CA LEU A 147 -2.26 -19.05 -25.87
C LEU A 147 -1.87 -19.19 -27.34
N GLN A 148 -1.70 -18.08 -28.06
CA GLN A 148 -1.40 -18.04 -29.49
C GLN A 148 -0.19 -18.90 -29.85
N SER A 149 0.85 -18.89 -29.02
CA SER A 149 2.06 -19.69 -29.22
C SER A 149 1.83 -21.20 -29.31
N PHE A 150 0.69 -21.72 -28.82
CA PHE A 150 0.30 -23.13 -28.96
C PHE A 150 -0.63 -23.41 -30.14
N PHE A 151 -1.22 -22.39 -30.77
CA PHE A 151 -2.19 -22.55 -31.86
C PHE A 151 -1.61 -22.20 -33.25
N THR A 152 -0.39 -21.68 -33.31
CA THR A 152 0.31 -21.33 -34.56
C THR A 152 1.65 -22.05 -34.69
N LEU A 153 2.10 -22.26 -35.93
CA LEU A 153 3.48 -22.70 -36.25
C LEU A 153 4.29 -21.60 -36.97
N ASP A 154 3.69 -20.44 -37.22
CA ASP A 154 4.35 -19.36 -37.95
C ASP A 154 5.48 -18.75 -37.11
N LYS A 155 6.70 -18.81 -37.65
CA LYS A 155 7.92 -18.26 -37.04
C LYS A 155 7.82 -16.74 -36.82
N ASN A 156 7.15 -16.01 -37.70
CA ASN A 156 6.96 -14.57 -37.55
C ASN A 156 6.05 -14.26 -36.36
N ILE A 157 4.96 -15.02 -36.20
CA ILE A 157 4.06 -14.89 -35.06
C ILE A 157 4.79 -15.24 -33.76
N HIS A 158 5.55 -16.33 -33.73
CA HIS A 158 6.36 -16.68 -32.55
C HIS A 158 7.41 -15.63 -32.18
N ARG A 159 7.99 -14.92 -33.17
CA ARG A 159 8.92 -13.81 -32.91
C ARG A 159 8.20 -12.62 -32.27
N ILE A 160 7.01 -12.26 -32.76
CA ILE A 160 6.19 -11.19 -32.17
C ILE A 160 5.75 -11.58 -30.76
N ASP A 161 5.27 -12.80 -30.58
CA ASP A 161 4.90 -13.38 -29.29
C ASP A 161 6.04 -13.26 -28.28
N ARG A 162 7.25 -13.63 -28.70
CA ARG A 162 8.44 -13.52 -27.86
C ARG A 162 8.71 -12.08 -27.44
N ASN A 163 8.62 -11.11 -28.34
CA ASN A 163 8.84 -9.69 -28.01
C ASN A 163 7.79 -9.19 -27.01
N ILE A 164 6.53 -9.57 -27.18
CA ILE A 164 5.45 -9.21 -26.24
C ILE A 164 5.67 -9.86 -24.88
N GLN A 165 6.11 -11.12 -24.83
CA GLN A 165 6.47 -11.79 -23.58
C GLN A 165 7.60 -11.08 -22.85
N LEU A 166 8.68 -10.72 -23.55
CA LEU A 166 9.80 -9.97 -22.98
C LEU A 166 9.36 -8.62 -22.43
N ALA A 167 8.58 -7.86 -23.20
CA ALA A 167 8.06 -6.56 -22.78
C ALA A 167 7.13 -6.68 -21.57
N GLY A 168 6.18 -7.60 -21.60
CA GLY A 168 5.20 -7.80 -20.52
C GLY A 168 5.84 -8.29 -19.21
N LEU A 169 6.76 -9.24 -19.27
CA LEU A 169 7.47 -9.73 -18.08
C LEU A 169 8.42 -8.67 -17.51
N THR A 170 9.08 -7.88 -18.36
CA THR A 170 9.89 -6.73 -17.93
C THR A 170 9.02 -5.69 -17.24
N TYR A 171 7.85 -5.38 -17.79
CA TYR A 171 6.90 -4.47 -17.16
C TYR A 171 6.42 -4.99 -15.81
N PHE A 172 6.11 -6.29 -15.68
CA PHE A 172 5.74 -6.89 -14.39
C PHE A 172 6.87 -6.77 -13.35
N ALA A 173 8.12 -6.98 -13.74
CA ALA A 173 9.27 -6.79 -12.86
C ALA A 173 9.39 -5.33 -12.41
N LEU A 174 9.33 -4.37 -13.33
CA LEU A 174 9.38 -2.94 -13.02
C LEU A 174 8.22 -2.52 -12.11
N PHE A 175 6.99 -2.94 -12.43
CA PHE A 175 5.81 -2.64 -11.63
C PHE A 175 5.90 -3.26 -10.22
N SER A 176 6.42 -4.49 -10.11
CA SER A 176 6.60 -5.14 -8.81
C SER A 176 7.62 -4.41 -7.93
N PHE A 177 8.62 -3.74 -8.52
CA PHE A 177 9.65 -2.99 -7.82
C PHE A 177 9.26 -1.53 -7.56
N ALA A 178 8.38 -0.95 -8.39
CA ALA A 178 7.98 0.45 -8.33
C ALA A 178 7.46 0.94 -6.96
N PRO A 179 6.69 0.16 -6.17
CA PRO A 179 6.33 0.54 -4.80
C PRO A 179 7.54 0.88 -3.92
N ASN A 180 8.65 0.15 -4.02
CA ASN A 180 9.87 0.45 -3.25
C ASN A 180 10.52 1.75 -3.69
N LEU A 181 10.55 2.03 -5.00
CA LEU A 181 11.03 3.32 -5.51
C LEU A 181 10.21 4.48 -4.95
N ILE A 182 8.88 4.33 -4.92
CA ILE A 182 7.98 5.33 -4.33
C ILE A 182 8.28 5.51 -2.83
N LEU A 183 8.49 4.42 -2.09
CA LEU A 183 8.83 4.48 -0.66
C LEU A 183 10.17 5.19 -0.40
N VAL A 184 11.19 4.92 -1.23
CA VAL A 184 12.50 5.59 -1.13
C VAL A 184 12.36 7.08 -1.41
N VAL A 185 11.67 7.46 -2.49
CA VAL A 185 11.38 8.88 -2.81
C VAL A 185 10.62 9.56 -1.65
N ASN A 186 9.60 8.91 -1.10
CA ASN A 186 8.85 9.44 0.03
C ASN A 186 9.72 9.61 1.29
N ALA A 187 10.73 8.76 1.48
CA ALA A 187 11.64 8.81 2.62
C ALA A 187 12.65 9.96 2.50
N LEU A 188 13.09 10.27 1.28
CA LEU A 188 14.02 11.37 0.98
C LEU A 188 13.32 12.74 1.01
N LEU A 189 12.04 12.80 0.66
CA LEU A 189 11.29 14.06 0.65
C LEU A 189 10.94 14.55 2.07
N PRO A 190 11.07 15.87 2.34
CA PRO A 190 10.67 16.46 3.62
C PRO A 190 9.16 16.28 3.86
N ARG A 191 8.81 15.87 5.09
CA ARG A 191 7.45 15.45 5.46
C ARG A 191 6.62 16.64 5.92
N TYR A 192 5.73 17.14 5.07
CA TYR A 192 4.82 18.24 5.39
C TYR A 192 3.38 17.72 5.60
N GLY A 193 3.04 17.40 6.85
CA GLY A 193 1.72 16.87 7.25
C GLY A 193 1.69 15.35 7.29
N LYS A 194 1.64 14.77 8.50
CA LYS A 194 1.54 13.32 8.70
C LYS A 194 0.09 12.97 9.04
N GLU A 195 -0.62 12.37 8.09
CA GLU A 195 -1.86 11.67 8.41
C GLU A 195 -1.52 10.27 8.93
N ARG A 196 -2.29 9.75 9.88
CA ARG A 196 -2.15 8.37 10.34
C ARG A 196 -2.96 7.47 9.41
N ILE A 197 -2.37 6.38 8.93
CA ILE A 197 -3.07 5.32 8.18
C ILE A 197 -3.27 4.15 9.12
N GLY A 198 -4.52 3.71 9.24
CA GLY A 198 -4.86 2.50 9.98
C GLY A 198 -4.26 2.47 11.39
N GLU A 199 -4.07 1.25 11.88
CA GLU A 199 -3.47 1.03 13.20
C GLU A 199 -1.93 0.89 13.14
N GLY A 200 -1.27 1.45 14.14
CA GLY A 200 0.16 1.26 14.41
C GLY A 200 1.09 2.34 13.85
N ASN A 201 2.39 2.10 14.03
CA ASN A 201 3.43 3.04 13.63
C ASN A 201 3.64 3.02 12.10
N MET A 202 3.60 4.20 11.47
CA MET A 202 3.85 4.40 10.03
C MET A 202 5.16 3.74 9.56
N THR A 203 6.23 3.81 10.36
CA THR A 203 7.52 3.17 10.01
C THR A 203 7.39 1.66 9.88
N LYS A 204 6.59 1.01 10.74
CA LYS A 204 6.33 -0.43 10.64
C LYS A 204 5.52 -0.75 9.38
N ASN A 205 4.54 0.10 9.03
CA ASN A 205 3.75 -0.09 7.81
C ASN A 205 4.62 0.04 6.54
N ILE A 206 5.55 1.01 6.52
CA ILE A 206 6.55 1.14 5.46
C ILE A 206 7.45 -0.09 5.39
N LEU A 207 7.96 -0.58 6.53
CA LEU A 207 8.82 -1.76 6.57
C LEU A 207 8.10 -3.03 6.07
N ILE A 208 6.85 -3.23 6.50
CA ILE A 208 6.03 -4.36 6.06
C ILE A 208 5.82 -4.31 4.54
N LEU A 209 5.49 -3.14 4.00
CA LEU A 209 5.33 -2.98 2.56
C LEU A 209 6.66 -3.22 1.83
N ALA A 210 7.76 -2.65 2.32
CA ALA A 210 9.08 -2.81 1.71
C ALA A 210 9.49 -4.29 1.64
N LEU A 211 9.30 -5.04 2.73
CA LEU A 211 9.54 -6.49 2.77
C LEU A 211 8.65 -7.26 1.78
N ALA A 212 7.36 -6.97 1.73
CA ALA A 212 6.44 -7.63 0.80
C ALA A 212 6.84 -7.37 -0.67
N VAL A 213 7.19 -6.12 -0.98
CA VAL A 213 7.56 -5.67 -2.32
C VAL A 213 8.91 -6.27 -2.73
N THR A 214 9.92 -6.28 -1.86
CA THR A 214 11.23 -6.91 -2.19
C THR A 214 11.10 -8.41 -2.43
N THR A 215 10.34 -9.12 -1.59
CA THR A 215 10.11 -10.56 -1.78
C THR A 215 9.43 -10.87 -3.11
N LEU A 216 8.41 -10.10 -3.51
CA LEU A 216 7.73 -10.30 -4.79
C LEU A 216 8.55 -9.85 -5.99
N ALA A 217 9.30 -8.75 -5.85
CA ALA A 217 10.19 -8.26 -6.88
C ALA A 217 11.30 -9.27 -7.20
N LEU A 218 11.82 -10.00 -6.21
CA LEU A 218 12.78 -11.07 -6.44
C LEU A 218 12.23 -12.11 -7.44
N GLY A 219 11.00 -12.57 -7.26
CA GLY A 219 10.36 -13.53 -8.16
C GLY A 219 10.04 -12.96 -9.55
N ALA A 220 9.60 -11.70 -9.60
CA ALA A 220 9.31 -11.03 -10.87
C ALA A 220 10.57 -10.75 -11.70
N CYS A 221 11.63 -10.24 -11.06
CA CYS A 221 12.92 -9.99 -11.69
C CYS A 221 13.58 -11.28 -12.15
N PHE A 222 13.50 -12.37 -11.38
CA PHE A 222 14.00 -13.67 -11.83
C PHE A 222 13.30 -14.15 -13.12
N ARG A 223 11.96 -14.05 -13.18
CA ARG A 223 11.18 -14.41 -14.38
C ARG A 223 11.49 -13.51 -15.57
N ALA A 224 11.62 -12.20 -15.35
CA ALA A 224 12.02 -11.28 -16.42
C ALA A 224 13.43 -11.57 -16.91
N GLY A 225 14.41 -11.68 -16.01
CA GLY A 225 15.82 -11.93 -16.36
C GLY A 225 16.02 -13.26 -17.10
N THR A 226 15.40 -14.34 -16.61
CA THR A 226 15.46 -15.64 -17.31
C THR A 226 14.74 -15.61 -18.65
N SER A 227 13.69 -14.80 -18.81
CA SER A 227 13.02 -14.65 -20.09
C SER A 227 13.90 -13.97 -21.13
N TRP A 228 14.82 -13.07 -20.77
CA TRP A 228 15.74 -12.41 -21.72
C TRP A 228 16.87 -13.30 -22.23
N LEU A 229 17.13 -14.44 -21.58
CA LEU A 229 18.11 -15.41 -22.05
C LEU A 229 17.63 -16.10 -23.34
N ASN A 230 18.59 -16.65 -24.10
CA ASN A 230 18.30 -17.35 -25.34
C ASN A 230 17.34 -18.53 -25.08
N PRO A 231 16.27 -18.68 -25.89
CA PRO A 231 15.33 -19.79 -25.73
C PRO A 231 16.05 -21.14 -25.81
N THR A 232 15.92 -21.96 -24.77
CA THR A 232 16.54 -23.29 -24.77
C THR A 232 15.65 -24.28 -25.51
N PRO A 233 16.16 -25.01 -26.52
CA PRO A 233 15.41 -26.08 -27.17
C PRO A 233 15.04 -27.19 -26.19
N LEU A 234 13.87 -27.82 -26.33
CA LEU A 234 13.45 -28.91 -25.43
C LEU A 234 14.39 -30.12 -25.40
N ARG A 235 15.18 -30.34 -26.45
CA ARG A 235 16.12 -31.46 -26.56
C ARG A 235 17.48 -31.18 -25.89
N ALA A 236 17.75 -29.91 -25.56
CA ALA A 236 18.98 -29.53 -24.89
C ALA A 236 18.87 -29.74 -23.37
N ALA A 237 20.02 -29.87 -22.69
CA ALA A 237 20.05 -29.94 -21.23
C ALA A 237 19.38 -28.70 -20.62
N THR A 238 18.46 -28.92 -19.67
CA THR A 238 17.72 -27.83 -19.03
C THR A 238 18.67 -27.01 -18.13
N PRO A 239 18.84 -25.71 -18.37
CA PRO A 239 19.69 -24.86 -17.54
C PRO A 239 19.17 -24.79 -16.10
N TRP A 240 20.08 -24.57 -15.14
CA TRP A 240 19.75 -24.53 -13.72
C TRP A 240 18.62 -23.53 -13.37
N TYR A 241 18.55 -22.40 -14.08
CA TYR A 241 17.56 -21.36 -13.85
C TYR A 241 16.15 -21.72 -14.36
N LEU A 242 16.03 -22.73 -15.23
CA LEU A 242 14.75 -23.31 -15.64
C LEU A 242 14.36 -24.54 -14.81
N SER A 243 15.18 -24.93 -13.84
CA SER A 243 14.91 -26.08 -12.99
C SER A 243 13.60 -25.97 -12.23
N THR A 244 13.03 -27.13 -11.91
CA THR A 244 11.83 -27.28 -11.06
C THR A 244 12.01 -26.56 -9.72
N THR A 245 13.19 -26.63 -9.12
CA THR A 245 13.51 -25.95 -7.85
C THR A 245 13.40 -24.43 -7.98
N CYS A 246 14.06 -23.83 -8.97
CA CYS A 246 13.99 -22.38 -9.20
C CYS A 246 12.55 -21.93 -9.46
N PHE A 247 11.79 -22.73 -10.22
CA PHE A 247 10.41 -22.43 -10.50
C PHE A 247 9.55 -22.33 -9.23
N TYR A 248 9.62 -23.29 -8.29
CA TYR A 248 8.86 -23.21 -7.04
C TYR A 248 9.34 -22.10 -6.11
N VAL A 249 10.66 -21.92 -5.99
CA VAL A 249 11.26 -20.90 -5.11
C VAL A 249 10.88 -19.49 -5.56
N PHE A 250 11.13 -19.15 -6.83
CA PHE A 250 10.92 -17.77 -7.30
C PHE A 250 9.46 -17.48 -7.65
N SER A 251 8.65 -18.50 -7.97
CA SER A 251 7.23 -18.30 -8.24
C SER A 251 6.39 -18.39 -6.96
N PHE A 252 6.40 -19.51 -6.25
CA PHE A 252 5.41 -19.75 -5.18
C PHE A 252 5.93 -19.47 -3.78
N THR A 253 7.23 -19.68 -3.51
CA THR A 253 7.78 -19.38 -2.18
C THR A 253 7.73 -17.87 -1.91
N THR A 254 8.09 -17.04 -2.89
CA THR A 254 8.01 -15.58 -2.75
C THR A 254 6.57 -15.11 -2.44
N GLU A 255 5.60 -15.70 -3.13
CA GLU A 255 4.18 -15.41 -2.94
C GLU A 255 3.67 -15.83 -1.55
N ILE A 256 3.90 -17.09 -1.15
CA ILE A 256 3.39 -17.58 0.14
C ILE A 256 4.04 -16.84 1.31
N LEU A 257 5.31 -16.43 1.19
CA LEU A 257 5.97 -15.58 2.19
C LEU A 257 5.24 -14.24 2.37
N VAL A 258 4.75 -13.62 1.29
CA VAL A 258 3.94 -12.41 1.39
C VAL A 258 2.56 -12.68 2.00
N VAL A 259 1.92 -13.80 1.65
CA VAL A 259 0.66 -14.21 2.30
C VAL A 259 0.85 -14.36 3.81
N ILE A 260 1.91 -15.07 4.24
CA ILE A 260 2.29 -15.26 5.63
C ILE A 260 2.52 -13.90 6.31
N LEU A 261 3.34 -13.04 5.68
CA LEU A 261 3.68 -11.72 6.19
C LEU A 261 2.41 -10.87 6.42
N TYR A 262 1.47 -10.87 5.47
CA TYR A 262 0.23 -10.12 5.59
C TYR A 262 -0.71 -10.68 6.66
N ALA A 263 -0.84 -12.01 6.76
CA ALA A 263 -1.61 -12.63 7.82
C ALA A 263 -1.04 -12.29 9.21
N TRP A 264 0.28 -12.41 9.38
CA TRP A 264 0.94 -12.17 10.66
C TRP A 264 0.91 -10.69 11.07
N THR A 265 1.16 -9.79 10.13
CA THR A 265 1.23 -8.35 10.41
C THR A 265 -0.13 -7.69 10.58
N ARG A 266 -1.23 -8.43 10.37
CA ARG A 266 -2.60 -7.88 10.36
C ARG A 266 -2.70 -6.67 9.43
N PHE A 267 -2.28 -6.88 8.18
CA PHE A 267 -2.26 -5.84 7.14
C PHE A 267 -3.65 -5.18 6.95
N ASP A 268 -4.70 -5.93 7.26
CA ASP A 268 -6.10 -5.50 7.26
C ASP A 268 -6.38 -4.31 8.17
N LEU A 269 -5.71 -4.22 9.33
CA LEU A 269 -5.85 -3.10 10.26
C LEU A 269 -4.86 -1.97 9.95
N ARG A 270 -3.65 -2.33 9.53
CA ARG A 270 -2.56 -1.37 9.30
C ARG A 270 -2.75 -0.48 8.08
N PHE A 271 -3.32 -1.03 7.02
CA PHE A 271 -3.52 -0.31 5.76
C PHE A 271 -4.98 0.13 5.58
N TRP A 272 -5.82 0.02 6.60
CA TRP A 272 -7.21 0.45 6.53
C TRP A 272 -7.32 1.97 6.35
N VAL A 273 -8.30 2.39 5.55
CA VAL A 273 -8.61 3.80 5.28
C VAL A 273 -10.14 3.91 5.30
N PRO A 274 -10.72 4.94 5.94
CA PRO A 274 -12.16 5.17 5.93
C PRO A 274 -12.75 5.23 4.52
N ASP A 275 -13.95 4.67 4.35
CA ASP A 275 -14.66 4.71 3.08
C ASP A 275 -14.96 6.15 2.67
N GLY A 276 -14.75 6.50 1.40
CA GLY A 276 -15.09 7.82 0.87
C GLY A 276 -14.00 8.89 0.98
N ALA A 277 -12.79 8.56 1.44
CA ALA A 277 -11.67 9.50 1.47
C ALA A 277 -11.37 10.08 0.07
N LYS A 278 -11.54 11.39 -0.11
CA LYS A 278 -11.44 12.14 -1.37
C LYS A 278 -10.44 13.30 -1.32
N LYS A 279 -10.06 13.76 -0.12
CA LYS A 279 -9.24 14.95 0.09
C LYS A 279 -8.15 14.72 1.17
N PRO A 280 -7.08 15.54 1.17
CA PRO A 280 -6.16 15.62 2.30
C PRO A 280 -6.92 15.80 3.62
N GLY A 281 -6.56 15.04 4.63
CA GLY A 281 -7.18 15.01 5.96
C GLY A 281 -8.15 13.84 6.16
N ASP A 282 -8.66 13.22 5.09
CA ASP A 282 -9.71 12.19 5.21
C ASP A 282 -9.19 10.84 5.76
N TYR A 283 -7.87 10.60 5.82
CA TYR A 283 -7.34 9.35 6.37
C TYR A 283 -7.38 9.31 7.90
N GLY A 284 -7.43 10.47 8.56
CA GLY A 284 -7.44 10.59 10.03
C GLY A 284 -8.73 10.08 10.70
N GLY A 285 -9.72 9.64 9.92
CA GLY A 285 -11.03 9.29 10.42
C GLY A 285 -11.88 10.53 10.68
N GLN A 286 -12.96 10.69 9.94
CA GLN A 286 -14.12 11.39 10.48
C GLN A 286 -14.71 10.46 11.53
N HIS A 287 -14.34 10.65 12.81
CA HIS A 287 -15.38 10.49 13.82
C HIS A 287 -16.52 11.43 13.39
N PRO A 288 -17.80 11.06 13.61
CA PRO A 288 -18.87 12.00 13.41
C PRO A 288 -18.44 13.26 14.14
N ARG A 289 -18.19 14.33 13.38
CA ARG A 289 -18.52 15.63 13.92
C ARG A 289 -20.00 15.48 14.14
N ASP A 290 -20.38 15.10 15.36
CA ASP A 290 -21.55 15.71 15.95
C ASP A 290 -21.39 17.16 15.54
N SER A 291 -22.27 17.55 14.62
CA SER A 291 -22.44 18.92 14.20
C SER A 291 -22.11 19.76 15.42
N PHE A 292 -21.05 20.56 15.32
CA PHE A 292 -20.85 21.69 16.20
C PHE A 292 -22.06 22.60 15.96
N THR A 293 -23.21 22.21 16.49
CA THR A 293 -24.11 23.15 17.10
C THR A 293 -23.27 23.70 18.23
N ASP A 294 -22.84 24.94 18.08
CA ASP A 294 -22.62 25.83 19.22
C ASP A 294 -23.91 25.80 20.05
N HIS A 295 -24.08 24.76 20.86
CA HIS A 295 -24.86 24.88 22.05
C HIS A 295 -24.01 25.75 22.96
N LEU A 296 -24.18 27.06 22.77
CA LEU A 296 -23.98 28.06 23.80
C LEU A 296 -24.83 27.60 24.99
N ASP A 297 -24.22 26.78 25.84
CA ASP A 297 -24.73 26.56 27.17
C ASP A 297 -24.72 27.96 27.85
N PRO A 298 -25.79 28.41 28.52
CA PRO A 298 -25.85 29.74 29.12
C PRO A 298 -24.80 29.96 30.23
N SER A 299 -24.07 28.91 30.60
CA SER A 299 -22.89 29.03 31.44
C SER A 299 -21.67 29.38 30.59
N ASP A 300 -21.06 30.49 30.94
CA ASP A 300 -19.81 31.08 30.44
C ASP A 300 -18.61 30.07 30.46
N MET A 301 -18.67 29.01 29.67
CA MET A 301 -17.71 27.89 29.70
C MET A 301 -17.43 27.37 28.29
N THR A 302 -16.19 27.51 27.84
CA THR A 302 -15.71 26.92 26.58
C THR A 302 -15.12 25.53 26.85
N LEU A 303 -15.77 24.49 26.31
CA LEU A 303 -15.34 23.10 26.42
C LEU A 303 -14.38 22.74 25.28
N HIS A 304 -13.15 22.35 25.61
CA HIS A 304 -12.20 21.75 24.67
C HIS A 304 -11.96 20.28 25.03
N MET A 305 -12.40 19.38 24.16
CA MET A 305 -12.15 17.94 24.29
C MET A 305 -10.92 17.55 23.45
N TYR A 306 -9.89 17.01 24.09
CA TYR A 306 -8.70 16.50 23.40
C TYR A 306 -8.79 14.97 23.29
N GLN A 307 -8.48 14.44 22.11
CA GLN A 307 -8.70 13.03 21.74
C GLN A 307 -7.45 12.14 21.85
N SER A 308 -6.35 12.64 22.43
CA SER A 308 -5.10 11.89 22.67
C SER A 308 -4.62 12.06 24.10
N ASP A 309 -3.76 11.13 24.58
CA ASP A 309 -3.04 11.26 25.85
C ASP A 309 -2.47 12.68 25.96
N ILE A 310 -2.99 13.46 26.91
CA ILE A 310 -2.71 14.88 27.11
C ILE A 310 -1.20 15.17 27.19
N PHE A 311 -0.43 14.18 27.62
CA PHE A 311 1.02 14.23 27.81
C PHE A 311 1.85 13.96 26.53
N SER A 312 1.21 13.54 25.43
CA SER A 312 1.89 13.14 24.20
C SER A 312 1.83 14.20 23.08
N ASP A 313 0.99 15.22 23.24
CA ASP A 313 0.82 16.29 22.26
C ASP A 313 1.56 17.55 22.73
N THR A 314 2.55 18.01 21.97
CA THR A 314 3.28 19.26 22.31
C THR A 314 2.39 20.49 22.19
N ARG A 315 1.24 20.37 21.50
CA ARG A 315 0.25 21.45 21.36
C ARG A 315 -0.55 21.68 22.63
N THR A 316 -0.93 20.64 23.38
CA THR A 316 -1.67 20.78 24.65
C THR A 316 -0.84 21.50 25.71
N LEU A 317 0.46 21.23 25.76
CA LEU A 317 1.38 21.87 26.70
C LEU A 317 1.62 23.35 26.33
N ALA A 318 1.83 23.66 25.05
CA ALA A 318 1.92 25.04 24.57
C ALA A 318 0.61 25.83 24.78
N ASP A 319 -0.54 25.17 24.70
CA ASP A 319 -1.85 25.78 24.92
C ASP A 319 -2.13 26.01 26.42
N SER A 320 -1.64 25.13 27.31
CA SER A 320 -1.71 25.33 28.77
C SER A 320 -0.90 26.52 29.29
N LEU A 321 0.14 26.93 28.56
CA LEU A 321 0.95 28.11 28.89
C LEU A 321 0.31 29.42 28.42
N ARG A 322 -0.63 29.35 27.47
CA ARG A 322 -1.29 30.53 26.88
C ARG A 322 -2.55 30.95 27.61
N TYR A 323 -3.19 30.07 28.38
CA TYR A 323 -4.46 30.32 29.04
C TYR A 323 -4.38 30.03 30.54
N GLY A 324 -5.19 30.74 31.34
CA GLY A 324 -5.20 30.67 32.81
C GLY A 324 -5.53 29.27 33.38
N PRO A 325 -5.59 29.13 34.71
CA PRO A 325 -5.66 27.84 35.38
C PRO A 325 -6.84 27.00 34.89
N SER A 326 -6.55 25.76 34.48
CA SER A 326 -7.53 24.80 33.98
C SER A 326 -7.60 23.59 34.90
N THR A 327 -8.80 23.04 35.08
CA THR A 327 -9.03 21.85 35.92
C THR A 327 -9.40 20.66 35.06
N LEU A 328 -8.69 19.55 35.25
CA LEU A 328 -8.96 18.29 34.57
C LEU A 328 -10.06 17.53 35.32
N GLN A 329 -11.11 17.14 34.60
CA GLN A 329 -12.16 16.26 35.12
C GLN A 329 -12.34 15.08 34.18
N MET A 330 -12.42 13.88 34.75
CA MET A 330 -12.76 12.68 33.99
C MET A 330 -14.28 12.61 33.83
N ASP A 331 -14.76 12.44 32.61
CA ASP A 331 -16.19 12.25 32.36
C ASP A 331 -16.61 10.83 32.78
N GLU A 332 -17.45 10.75 33.80
CA GLU A 332 -17.91 9.49 34.39
C GLU A 332 -18.66 8.59 33.40
N LYS A 333 -19.24 9.15 32.32
CA LYS A 333 -19.98 8.36 31.32
C LYS A 333 -19.12 7.85 30.17
N THR A 334 -18.06 8.58 29.81
CA THR A 334 -17.27 8.29 28.60
C THR A 334 -15.83 7.86 28.90
N GLY A 335 -15.36 8.03 30.15
CA GLY A 335 -13.97 7.77 30.55
C GLY A 335 -12.96 8.73 29.92
N ALA A 336 -13.41 9.76 29.20
CA ALA A 336 -12.56 10.73 28.55
C ALA A 336 -12.15 11.85 29.53
N TRP A 337 -10.90 12.32 29.41
CA TRP A 337 -10.41 13.47 30.15
C TRP A 337 -10.94 14.77 29.53
N LYS A 338 -11.62 15.59 30.34
CA LYS A 338 -12.13 16.92 29.97
C LYS A 338 -11.34 18.00 30.68
N VAL A 339 -11.01 19.06 29.97
CA VAL A 339 -10.38 20.25 30.56
C VAL A 339 -11.47 21.31 30.77
N LYS A 340 -11.75 21.64 32.02
CA LYS A 340 -12.68 22.69 32.41
C LYS A 340 -11.94 24.02 32.58
N ARG A 341 -12.46 25.05 31.94
CA ARG A 341 -11.96 26.43 32.04
C ARG A 341 -13.05 27.29 32.69
N SER A 342 -12.70 28.13 33.66
CA SER A 342 -13.59 29.22 34.10
C SER A 342 -13.31 30.43 33.21
N SER A 343 -14.30 30.91 32.44
CA SER A 343 -14.20 32.29 31.98
C SER A 343 -14.41 33.17 33.22
N ARG A 344 -13.51 34.12 33.43
CA ARG A 344 -13.87 35.30 34.21
C ARG A 344 -14.71 36.16 33.28
N GLY A 345 -16.00 36.26 33.57
CA GLY A 345 -16.95 37.06 32.82
C GLY A 345 -16.46 38.49 32.63
N SER A 346 -16.50 38.95 31.38
CA SER A 346 -16.32 40.35 31.03
C SER A 346 -17.64 41.09 31.17
N SER A 347 -17.80 41.91 32.21
CA SER A 347 -18.61 43.15 32.14
C SER A 347 -18.53 43.97 33.43
N THR A 348 -17.64 44.94 33.46
CA THR A 348 -17.92 46.25 34.08
C THR A 348 -17.38 47.32 33.16
N ALA A 349 -18.30 48.08 32.57
CA ALA A 349 -18.01 49.39 32.00
C ALA A 349 -17.50 50.29 33.12
N ALA A 350 -16.33 50.90 32.91
CA ALA A 350 -15.89 52.07 33.66
C ALA A 350 -15.35 53.08 32.65
N SER A 351 -16.08 54.18 32.50
CA SER A 351 -15.64 55.38 31.81
C SER A 351 -14.41 55.96 32.53
N MET A 352 -13.32 56.22 31.79
CA MET A 352 -12.40 57.28 32.17
C MET A 352 -11.96 58.05 30.93
N SER A 353 -12.53 59.24 30.83
CA SER A 353 -11.98 60.38 30.10
C SER A 353 -10.67 60.83 30.74
N SER A 354 -9.62 61.00 29.94
CA SER A 354 -8.51 61.91 30.28
C SER A 354 -8.04 62.68 29.04
N ARG A 355 -8.62 63.88 28.93
CA ARG A 355 -7.98 65.14 28.54
C ARG A 355 -6.57 65.05 27.95
N TRP A 356 -6.50 65.45 26.68
CA TRP A 356 -5.30 65.82 25.95
C TRP A 356 -5.31 67.33 25.71
N SER A 357 -4.33 68.06 26.25
CA SER A 357 -3.89 69.42 25.88
C SER A 357 -2.76 69.84 26.85
N GLY A 358 -1.57 70.29 26.47
CA GLY A 358 -0.94 70.57 25.18
C GLY A 358 0.45 71.21 25.40
N PHE A 359 1.11 71.56 24.30
CA PHE A 359 2.32 72.42 24.15
C PHE A 359 3.69 71.74 24.40
N SER A 360 4.74 71.80 23.54
CA SER A 360 5.03 72.59 22.32
C SER A 360 6.29 72.09 21.55
N GLY A 361 6.17 71.94 20.21
CA GLY A 361 7.15 72.24 19.14
C GLY A 361 8.47 71.43 19.00
N PRO A 362 9.24 71.62 17.90
CA PRO A 362 8.85 71.49 16.48
C PRO A 362 9.90 70.71 15.63
N GLY A 363 9.56 70.35 14.38
CA GLY A 363 10.54 70.34 13.27
C GLY A 363 10.80 68.99 12.58
N ALA A 364 10.60 68.99 11.26
CA ALA A 364 10.94 67.93 10.31
C ALA A 364 12.44 67.87 9.96
N LEU A 365 12.81 66.89 9.10
CA LEU A 365 14.16 66.56 8.53
C LEU A 365 14.94 65.53 9.36
N SER A 366 15.76 64.61 8.86
CA SER A 366 16.13 64.12 7.53
C SER A 366 16.93 62.82 7.75
N ASP A 367 17.22 62.13 6.66
CA ASP A 367 18.04 60.93 6.54
C ASP A 367 19.51 61.16 7.00
N SER A 368 19.82 60.88 8.26
CA SER A 368 21.18 60.67 8.79
C SER A 368 21.06 60.44 10.31
N ASP A 369 21.32 59.22 10.77
CA ASP A 369 22.01 58.92 12.05
C ASP A 369 21.92 57.41 12.35
N ILE A 370 22.88 56.68 11.79
CA ILE A 370 23.18 55.29 12.12
C ILE A 370 24.05 55.27 13.38
N PRO A 371 23.69 54.55 14.46
CA PRO A 371 24.66 54.20 15.50
C PRO A 371 25.36 52.87 15.18
N ALA A 372 26.66 52.83 15.48
CA ALA A 372 27.61 51.78 15.12
C ALA A 372 27.46 50.46 15.94
N VAL A 373 27.87 49.37 15.30
CA VAL A 373 27.92 47.99 15.81
C VAL A 373 28.98 47.87 16.93
N PRO A 374 28.68 47.26 18.09
CA PRO A 374 29.70 46.88 19.06
C PRO A 374 30.40 45.57 18.64
N GLU A 375 31.73 45.58 18.56
CA GLU A 375 32.54 44.37 18.52
C GLU A 375 32.55 43.69 19.90
N LEU A 376 32.43 42.36 19.91
CA LEU A 376 32.51 41.52 21.10
C LEU A 376 33.82 40.71 21.07
N PRO A 377 34.38 40.38 22.26
CA PRO A 377 35.78 39.97 22.47
C PRO A 377 36.19 38.63 21.86
#